data_AF-A0A1I7SCY1-F1
#
_entry.id   AF-A0A1I7SCY1-F1
#
_cell.length_a   1.000
_cell.length_b   1.000
_cell.length_c   1.000
_cell.angle_alpha   90.00
_cell.angle_beta   90.00
_cell.angle_gamma   90.00
#
_symmetry.space_group_name_H-M   'P 1'
#
loop_
_entity.id
_entity.type
_entity.pdbx_description
1 polymer ?
#
loop_
_entity_poly.entity_id
_entity_poly.type
_entity_poly.pdbx_seq_one_letter_code
_entity_poly.pdbx_strand_id
1 'polypeptide(L)'
;MRAFLLLTSVLIALYQQVNSEKILLLNAARIGQSHVFFMGKIADVLAEAGYNVTFYQQDAFTSVTKVGAKKAKVIVRPCELGCRDQPVENVWAHGDELLDNSEMMRTFGTTMGEACESQLKDDSLTDMLRAQNYELVIAEHFDYCAYAIADKAGIKKVITASAIMIQPPILEQLGNPTNLAFTPGMDDDHGSEMTYYQRAKAFLMYPVKRLFMRTLFEGYVIDAIHKFYKPDFDVAEAIAKSSYVFVNVDEHLAFQQPLSEKFVYIGGVGEHMGRDHVLPENINKIMKNSKKGVVLISFGTIAQSYLLSEETKQEFIEVFKAFPEHDFIWKYEVDDDIAANLSNVHKMKWTPQSDLLAHPKLVAFITHGGLNSMSETAHKGKPFVCIPLFGDQNHDCFSAQEKGLAVMIEKSEMTKENLAHALKIVLQESYQKRALEFAKMMANKPFQPKDRIIGFVKHALKHDVSTALDLPGRQLNIIQYYFIDVIVPIVIIAAIFMYSSYRTAKAVVVYLRSFAKVKAE
;
A
#
# COMPACT_ATOMS: atom_id res chain seq x y z
N MET A 1 -28.00 38.24 -28.89
CA MET A 1 -26.90 37.27 -29.16
C MET A 1 -26.18 36.82 -27.88
N ARG A 2 -25.57 37.71 -27.07
CA ARG A 2 -24.91 37.33 -25.81
C ARG A 2 -25.82 36.64 -24.78
N ALA A 3 -27.04 37.14 -24.57
CA ALA A 3 -28.01 36.52 -23.66
C ALA A 3 -28.46 35.11 -24.13
N PHE A 4 -28.59 34.91 -25.45
CA PHE A 4 -28.94 33.61 -26.03
C PHE A 4 -27.81 32.60 -25.88
N LEU A 5 -26.55 33.02 -26.11
CA LEU A 5 -25.36 32.20 -25.88
C LEU A 5 -25.17 31.83 -24.40
N LEU A 6 -25.45 32.76 -23.48
CA LEU A 6 -25.45 32.47 -22.04
C LEU A 6 -26.54 31.48 -21.66
N LEU A 7 -27.76 31.65 -22.17
CA LEU A 7 -28.87 30.74 -21.90
C LEU A 7 -28.61 29.34 -22.44
N THR A 8 -28.08 29.20 -23.66
CA THR A 8 -27.72 27.89 -24.23
C THR A 8 -26.56 27.25 -23.46
N SER A 9 -25.57 28.02 -23.03
CA SER A 9 -24.46 27.51 -22.21
C SER A 9 -24.96 26.99 -20.86
N VAL A 10 -25.87 27.72 -20.21
CA VAL A 10 -26.51 27.31 -18.95
C VAL A 10 -27.38 26.06 -19.16
N LEU A 11 -28.15 25.99 -20.23
CA LEU A 11 -28.97 24.81 -20.54
C LEU A 11 -28.12 23.57 -20.86
N ILE A 12 -26.99 23.72 -21.56
CA ILE A 12 -26.05 22.63 -21.83
C ILE A 12 -25.39 22.17 -20.52
N ALA A 13 -24.98 23.10 -19.66
CA ALA A 13 -24.41 22.77 -18.36
C ALA A 13 -25.42 22.05 -17.46
N LEU A 14 -26.67 22.52 -17.41
CA LEU A 14 -27.75 21.87 -16.68
C LEU A 14 -28.07 20.48 -17.26
N TYR A 15 -28.08 20.33 -18.59
CA TYR A 15 -28.31 19.04 -19.25
C TYR A 15 -27.18 18.03 -18.98
N GLN A 16 -25.92 18.48 -18.98
CA GLN A 16 -24.78 17.63 -18.60
C GLN A 16 -24.82 17.25 -17.12
N GLN A 17 -25.24 18.17 -16.24
CA GLN A 17 -25.35 17.89 -14.81
C GLN A 17 -26.47 16.88 -14.48
N VAL A 18 -27.55 16.86 -15.27
CA VAL A 18 -28.66 15.90 -15.11
C VAL A 18 -28.30 14.50 -15.63
N ASN A 19 -27.40 14.39 -16.61
CA ASN A 19 -27.00 13.12 -17.24
C ASN A 19 -25.58 12.66 -16.89
N SER A 20 -25.01 13.17 -15.80
CA SER A 20 -23.68 12.76 -15.34
C SER A 20 -23.72 11.36 -14.72
N GLU A 21 -22.80 10.48 -15.15
CA GLU A 21 -22.68 9.12 -14.63
C GLU A 21 -22.43 9.14 -13.12
N LYS A 22 -23.13 8.26 -12.40
CA LYS A 22 -23.08 8.15 -10.94
C LYS A 22 -22.06 7.10 -10.52
N ILE A 23 -21.08 7.54 -9.75
CA ILE A 23 -19.98 6.71 -9.27
C ILE A 23 -20.04 6.65 -7.73
N LEU A 24 -19.98 5.44 -7.20
CA LEU A 24 -19.87 5.19 -5.77
C LEU A 24 -18.42 4.85 -5.43
N LEU A 25 -17.81 5.58 -4.50
CA LEU A 25 -16.62 5.11 -3.80
C LEU A 25 -17.07 4.55 -2.45
N LEU A 26 -16.66 3.33 -2.13
CA LEU A 26 -17.20 2.58 -1.00
C LEU A 26 -16.09 2.13 -0.05
N ASN A 27 -16.08 2.71 1.15
CA ASN A 27 -15.29 2.26 2.29
C ASN A 27 -16.26 1.74 3.38
N ALA A 28 -16.55 0.45 3.36
CA ALA A 28 -17.44 -0.20 4.32
C ALA A 28 -16.85 -0.19 5.74
N ALA A 29 -15.54 -0.03 5.90
CA ALA A 29 -14.92 0.23 7.20
C ALA A 29 -13.84 1.30 7.12
N ARG A 30 -14.02 2.41 7.84
CA ARG A 30 -13.00 3.44 7.99
C ARG A 30 -11.92 3.00 8.97
N ILE A 31 -10.92 2.29 8.45
CA ILE A 31 -9.89 1.67 9.29
C ILE A 31 -8.58 2.45 9.41
N GLY A 32 -8.29 3.41 8.52
CA GLY A 32 -7.02 4.12 8.53
C GLY A 32 -7.07 5.44 7.76
N GLN A 33 -6.38 6.45 8.27
CA GLN A 33 -6.46 7.81 7.70
C GLN A 33 -5.84 7.89 6.29
N SER A 34 -4.79 7.13 6.03
CA SER A 34 -4.12 7.01 4.72
C SER A 34 -5.08 6.52 3.64
N HIS A 35 -5.82 5.45 3.93
CA HIS A 35 -6.81 4.82 3.06
C HIS A 35 -7.96 5.76 2.70
N VAL A 36 -8.53 6.43 3.71
CA VAL A 36 -9.61 7.41 3.54
C VAL A 36 -9.17 8.57 2.66
N PHE A 37 -7.94 9.04 2.84
CA PHE A 37 -7.40 10.11 2.00
C PHE A 37 -7.17 9.65 0.57
N PHE A 38 -6.58 8.48 0.34
CA PHE A 38 -6.39 7.95 -1.00
C PHE A 38 -7.73 7.81 -1.76
N MET A 39 -8.70 7.11 -1.15
CA MET A 39 -10.04 6.95 -1.74
C MET A 39 -10.73 8.31 -1.94
N GLY A 40 -10.65 9.19 -0.95
CA GLY A 40 -11.22 10.54 -1.05
C GLY A 40 -10.58 11.40 -2.15
N LYS A 41 -9.29 11.21 -2.45
CA LYS A 41 -8.63 11.89 -3.58
C LYS A 41 -9.12 11.39 -4.93
N ILE A 42 -9.36 10.08 -5.07
CA ILE A 42 -10.00 9.53 -6.28
C ILE A 42 -11.40 10.14 -6.43
N ALA A 43 -12.17 10.20 -5.34
CA ALA A 43 -13.50 10.81 -5.34
C ALA A 43 -13.47 12.26 -5.81
N ASP A 44 -12.54 13.06 -5.28
CA ASP A 44 -12.39 14.47 -5.64
C ASP A 44 -11.98 14.66 -7.10
N VAL A 45 -11.06 13.83 -7.61
CA VAL A 45 -10.64 13.89 -9.03
C VAL A 45 -11.83 13.64 -9.96
N LEU A 46 -12.66 12.65 -9.65
CA LEU A 46 -13.84 12.34 -10.46
C LEU A 46 -14.92 13.42 -10.35
N ALA A 47 -15.14 13.97 -9.14
CA ALA A 47 -16.06 15.08 -8.95
C ALA A 47 -15.59 16.35 -9.69
N GLU A 48 -14.29 16.66 -9.66
CA GLU A 48 -13.67 17.75 -10.43
C GLU A 48 -13.83 17.54 -11.96
N ALA A 49 -13.83 16.29 -12.41
CA ALA A 49 -14.05 15.92 -13.80
C ALA A 49 -15.53 15.98 -14.25
N GLY A 50 -16.46 16.27 -13.33
CA GLY A 50 -17.89 16.43 -13.62
C GLY A 50 -18.76 15.20 -13.39
N TYR A 51 -18.23 14.12 -12.82
CA TYR A 51 -19.02 12.94 -12.45
C TYR A 51 -19.87 13.20 -11.19
N ASN A 52 -21.01 12.50 -11.07
CA ASN A 52 -21.82 12.51 -9.86
C ASN A 52 -21.25 11.49 -8.86
N VAL A 53 -20.36 11.96 -8.00
CA VAL A 53 -19.59 11.09 -7.11
C VAL A 53 -20.15 11.10 -5.69
N THR A 54 -20.44 9.92 -5.18
CA THR A 54 -20.72 9.71 -3.75
C THR A 54 -19.57 8.91 -3.12
N PHE A 55 -18.96 9.46 -2.08
CA PHE A 55 -18.01 8.75 -1.23
C PHE A 55 -18.71 8.30 0.05
N TYR A 56 -19.09 7.02 0.09
CA TYR A 56 -19.70 6.39 1.24
C TYR A 56 -18.62 5.80 2.14
N GLN A 57 -18.72 6.08 3.43
CA GLN A 57 -17.86 5.50 4.45
C GLN A 57 -18.63 5.20 5.73
N GLN A 58 -18.27 4.12 6.42
CA GLN A 58 -18.73 3.85 7.77
C GLN A 58 -17.61 4.04 8.78
N ASP A 59 -17.93 4.73 9.88
CA ASP A 59 -17.06 4.80 11.05
C ASP A 59 -16.84 3.39 11.61
N ALA A 60 -15.57 3.02 11.80
CA ALA A 60 -15.19 1.73 12.37
C ALA A 60 -14.23 1.96 13.56
N PHE A 61 -13.12 2.67 13.33
CA PHE A 61 -12.26 3.15 14.40
C PHE A 61 -12.53 4.61 14.77
N THR A 62 -12.75 4.89 16.05
CA THR A 62 -13.02 6.24 16.58
C THR A 62 -11.82 7.18 16.45
N SER A 63 -10.60 6.64 16.42
CA SER A 63 -9.36 7.41 16.21
C SER A 63 -9.20 7.93 14.77
N VAL A 64 -9.88 7.33 13.78
CA VAL A 64 -9.84 7.80 12.40
C VAL A 64 -10.95 8.82 12.21
N THR A 65 -10.61 10.10 12.40
CA THR A 65 -11.62 11.17 12.51
C THR A 65 -11.86 11.96 11.23
N LYS A 66 -10.91 11.98 10.29
CA LYS A 66 -11.07 12.78 9.06
C LYS A 66 -11.70 11.94 7.96
N VAL A 67 -12.73 12.51 7.34
CA VAL A 67 -13.60 11.85 6.35
C VAL A 67 -13.04 11.86 4.91
N GLY A 68 -11.91 12.52 4.66
CA GLY A 68 -11.38 12.70 3.30
C GLY A 68 -12.25 13.62 2.44
N ALA A 69 -12.07 13.56 1.12
CA ALA A 69 -12.84 14.21 0.03
C ALA A 69 -13.46 15.60 0.29
N LYS A 70 -13.10 16.60 -0.53
CA LYS A 70 -13.61 17.98 -0.42
C LYS A 70 -14.63 18.35 -1.51
N LYS A 71 -14.72 17.58 -2.59
CA LYS A 71 -15.50 17.90 -3.80
C LYS A 71 -16.64 16.92 -4.03
N ALA A 72 -16.44 15.65 -3.71
CA ALA A 72 -17.48 14.63 -3.81
C ALA A 72 -18.54 14.76 -2.69
N LYS A 73 -19.73 14.20 -2.91
CA LYS A 73 -20.75 14.06 -1.85
C LYS A 73 -20.28 12.99 -0.87
N VAL A 74 -20.09 13.35 0.39
CA VAL A 74 -19.66 12.41 1.43
C VAL A 74 -20.87 11.93 2.23
N ILE A 75 -21.00 10.61 2.39
CA ILE A 75 -21.95 9.98 3.30
C ILE A 75 -21.15 9.27 4.38
N VAL A 76 -21.35 9.66 5.63
CA VAL A 76 -20.72 9.03 6.79
C VAL A 76 -21.81 8.29 7.57
N ARG A 77 -21.71 6.97 7.61
CA ARG A 77 -22.54 6.13 8.49
C ARG A 77 -21.84 6.04 9.85
N PRO A 78 -22.53 6.38 10.96
CA PRO A 78 -21.96 6.22 12.28
C PRO A 78 -21.69 4.75 12.58
N CYS A 79 -20.77 4.49 13.51
CA CYS A 79 -20.49 3.13 13.93
C CYS A 79 -21.67 2.58 14.73
N GLU A 80 -22.22 1.44 14.31
CA GLU A 80 -23.33 0.77 14.99
C GLU A 80 -22.91 -0.49 15.75
N LEU A 81 -21.86 -1.16 15.30
CA LEU A 81 -21.34 -2.39 15.90
C LEU A 81 -19.81 -2.39 15.84
N GLY A 82 -19.16 -2.83 16.92
CA GLY A 82 -17.71 -3.03 16.91
C GLY A 82 -16.84 -1.79 17.05
N CYS A 83 -17.40 -0.69 17.56
CA CYS A 83 -16.71 0.60 17.65
C CYS A 83 -15.57 0.54 18.65
N ARG A 84 -14.34 0.71 18.17
CA ARG A 84 -13.11 0.66 18.98
C ARG A 84 -12.19 1.80 18.59
N ASP A 85 -11.21 2.13 19.42
CA ASP A 85 -10.05 2.87 18.95
C ASP A 85 -9.16 1.92 18.13
N GLN A 86 -8.38 2.47 17.20
CA GLN A 86 -7.29 1.69 16.62
C GLN A 86 -6.39 1.16 17.75
N PRO A 87 -5.83 -0.05 17.65
CA PRO A 87 -4.88 -0.55 18.63
C PRO A 87 -3.73 0.46 18.75
N VAL A 88 -3.69 1.20 19.87
CA VAL A 88 -2.61 2.16 20.21
C VAL A 88 -1.47 1.44 20.90
N GLU A 89 -1.28 0.16 20.57
CA GLU A 89 -0.10 -0.59 20.96
C GLU A 89 1.13 0.26 20.61
N ASN A 90 2.01 0.48 21.59
CA ASN A 90 3.22 1.24 21.36
C ASN A 90 4.04 0.50 20.29
N VAL A 91 3.89 0.90 19.02
CA VAL A 91 4.53 0.25 17.87
C VAL A 91 6.06 0.25 17.96
N TRP A 92 6.62 1.12 18.80
CA TRP A 92 8.04 1.14 19.16
C TRP A 92 8.44 -0.01 20.08
N ALA A 93 7.51 -0.55 20.87
CA ALA A 93 7.72 -1.64 21.82
C ALA A 93 7.34 -3.03 21.29
N HIS A 94 6.65 -3.10 20.14
CA HIS A 94 6.28 -4.37 19.50
C HIS A 94 7.39 -4.82 18.56
N GLY A 95 7.56 -6.12 18.34
CA GLY A 95 8.39 -6.60 17.23
C GLY A 95 7.75 -6.30 15.88
N ASP A 96 8.50 -6.48 14.80
CA ASP A 96 8.06 -6.31 13.42
C ASP A 96 7.69 -7.64 12.75
N GLU A 97 7.76 -8.76 13.48
CA GLU A 97 7.40 -10.07 12.94
C GLU A 97 5.89 -10.31 12.89
N LEU A 98 5.51 -11.35 12.15
CA LEU A 98 4.12 -11.76 11.94
C LEU A 98 3.37 -11.98 13.27
N LEU A 99 3.99 -12.65 14.24
CA LEU A 99 3.34 -12.98 15.53
C LEU A 99 3.14 -11.75 16.41
N ASP A 100 4.08 -10.80 16.37
CA ASP A 100 3.99 -9.55 17.11
C ASP A 100 2.82 -8.68 16.63
N ASN A 101 2.48 -8.77 15.34
CA ASN A 101 1.37 -8.04 14.73
C ASN A 101 0.01 -8.78 14.79
N SER A 102 -0.07 -9.93 15.47
CA SER A 102 -1.28 -10.77 15.48
C SER A 102 -2.49 -10.13 16.17
N GLU A 103 -2.27 -9.43 17.28
CA GLU A 103 -3.33 -8.73 18.00
C GLU A 103 -3.88 -7.54 17.19
N MET A 104 -2.97 -6.78 16.57
CA MET A 104 -3.32 -5.72 15.64
C MET A 104 -4.18 -6.29 14.50
N MET A 105 -3.70 -7.29 13.75
CA MET A 105 -4.43 -7.86 12.62
C MET A 105 -5.81 -8.40 13.01
N ARG A 106 -5.89 -9.09 14.16
CA ARG A 106 -7.17 -9.58 14.71
C ARG A 106 -8.14 -8.45 15.03
N THR A 107 -7.65 -7.35 15.61
CA THR A 107 -8.47 -6.18 15.96
C THR A 107 -9.03 -5.51 14.71
N PHE A 108 -8.21 -5.36 13.66
CA PHE A 108 -8.69 -4.85 12.37
C PHE A 108 -9.71 -5.80 11.73
N GLY A 109 -9.41 -7.10 11.64
CA GLY A 109 -10.30 -8.10 11.05
C GLY A 109 -11.66 -8.17 11.75
N THR A 110 -11.68 -8.28 13.08
CA THR A 110 -12.92 -8.31 13.88
C THR A 110 -13.75 -7.04 13.72
N THR A 111 -13.12 -5.88 13.79
CA THR A 111 -13.79 -4.57 13.64
C THR A 111 -14.38 -4.43 12.24
N MET A 112 -13.66 -4.84 11.20
CA MET A 112 -14.19 -4.84 9.82
C MET A 112 -15.34 -5.85 9.65
N GLY A 113 -15.25 -7.03 10.26
CA GLY A 113 -16.31 -8.04 10.21
C GLY A 113 -17.61 -7.55 10.87
N GLU A 114 -17.51 -6.90 12.03
CA GLU A 114 -18.65 -6.30 12.73
C GLU A 114 -19.24 -5.10 11.98
N ALA A 115 -18.40 -4.23 11.42
CA ALA A 115 -18.85 -3.16 10.53
C ALA A 115 -19.59 -3.75 9.32
N CYS A 116 -19.09 -4.85 8.76
CA CYS A 116 -19.76 -5.54 7.65
C CYS A 116 -21.11 -6.14 8.05
N GLU A 117 -21.18 -6.84 9.18
CA GLU A 117 -22.42 -7.37 9.75
C GLU A 117 -23.48 -6.27 9.90
N SER A 118 -23.10 -5.12 10.46
CA SER A 118 -24.03 -4.01 10.66
C SER A 118 -24.61 -3.46 9.37
N GLN A 119 -23.86 -3.51 8.25
CA GLN A 119 -24.28 -2.99 6.95
C GLN A 119 -25.12 -3.99 6.19
N LEU A 120 -24.71 -5.26 6.20
CA LEU A 120 -25.41 -6.30 5.46
C LEU A 120 -26.78 -6.63 6.06
N LYS A 121 -26.99 -6.38 7.36
CA LYS A 121 -28.31 -6.45 8.01
C LYS A 121 -29.21 -5.25 7.73
N ASP A 122 -28.65 -4.13 7.32
CA ASP A 122 -29.41 -2.90 7.09
C ASP A 122 -29.98 -2.88 5.66
N ASP A 123 -31.21 -3.34 5.53
CA ASP A 123 -31.92 -3.30 4.25
C ASP A 123 -32.21 -1.86 3.81
N SER A 124 -32.30 -0.90 4.73
CA SER A 124 -32.49 0.52 4.38
C SER A 124 -31.26 1.11 3.68
N LEU A 125 -30.05 0.72 4.11
CA LEU A 125 -28.80 1.04 3.41
C LEU A 125 -28.80 0.43 2.00
N THR A 126 -29.17 -0.84 1.90
CA THR A 126 -29.21 -1.56 0.62
C THR A 126 -30.18 -0.88 -0.36
N ASP A 127 -31.38 -0.54 0.11
CA ASP A 127 -32.40 0.12 -0.70
C ASP A 127 -32.00 1.56 -1.07
N MET A 128 -31.36 2.28 -0.16
CA MET A 128 -30.81 3.62 -0.43
C MET A 128 -29.78 3.56 -1.56
N LEU A 129 -28.82 2.63 -1.49
CA LEU A 129 -27.80 2.47 -2.52
C LEU A 129 -28.40 2.04 -3.87
N ARG A 130 -29.35 1.10 -3.86
CA ARG A 130 -30.06 0.64 -5.06
C ARG A 130 -30.84 1.78 -5.72
N ALA A 131 -31.52 2.62 -4.94
CA ALA A 131 -32.28 3.75 -5.44
C ALA A 131 -31.43 4.82 -6.13
N GLN A 132 -30.13 4.91 -5.81
CA GLN A 132 -29.23 5.86 -6.48
C GLN A 132 -28.91 5.44 -7.93
N ASN A 133 -29.01 4.15 -8.27
CA ASN A 133 -28.66 3.60 -9.59
C ASN A 133 -27.22 3.95 -10.00
N TYR A 134 -26.22 3.64 -9.15
CA TYR A 134 -24.81 3.83 -9.48
C TYR A 134 -24.39 2.92 -10.64
N GLU A 135 -23.64 3.47 -11.60
CA GLU A 135 -23.17 2.75 -12.78
C GLU A 135 -21.83 2.05 -12.54
N LEU A 136 -21.06 2.53 -11.57
CA LEU A 136 -19.74 2.03 -11.21
C LEU A 136 -19.51 2.18 -9.70
N VAL A 137 -18.92 1.15 -9.09
CA VAL A 137 -18.34 1.24 -7.75
C VAL A 137 -16.81 1.20 -7.82
N ILE A 138 -16.15 2.01 -7.01
CA ILE A 138 -14.73 1.89 -6.70
C ILE A 138 -14.61 1.42 -5.25
N ALA A 139 -14.07 0.22 -5.06
CA ALA A 139 -13.97 -0.44 -3.76
C ALA A 139 -12.50 -0.65 -3.39
N GLU A 140 -12.16 -0.45 -2.13
CA GLU A 140 -10.80 -0.69 -1.65
C GLU A 140 -10.51 -2.20 -1.57
N HIS A 141 -9.30 -2.63 -1.98
CA HIS A 141 -8.93 -4.03 -2.17
C HIS A 141 -9.17 -4.91 -0.94
N PHE A 142 -8.68 -4.51 0.24
CA PHE A 142 -8.82 -5.29 1.46
C PHE A 142 -10.21 -5.16 2.12
N ASP A 143 -11.05 -4.23 1.65
CA ASP A 143 -12.41 -4.05 2.18
C ASP A 143 -13.38 -5.00 1.46
N TYR A 144 -13.31 -6.28 1.83
CA TYR A 144 -14.10 -7.33 1.19
C TYR A 144 -15.62 -7.11 1.31
N CYS A 145 -16.06 -6.40 2.35
CA CYS A 145 -17.46 -6.07 2.54
C CYS A 145 -17.99 -5.11 1.47
N ALA A 146 -17.14 -4.19 0.98
CA ALA A 146 -17.50 -3.25 -0.07
C ALA A 146 -18.01 -3.97 -1.34
N TYR A 147 -17.37 -5.07 -1.72
CA TYR A 147 -17.78 -5.89 -2.87
C TYR A 147 -19.12 -6.57 -2.62
N ALA A 148 -19.35 -7.10 -1.42
CA ALA A 148 -20.63 -7.71 -1.05
C ALA A 148 -21.77 -6.70 -1.00
N ILE A 149 -21.54 -5.50 -0.45
CA ILE A 149 -22.53 -4.41 -0.42
C ILE A 149 -22.86 -3.96 -1.85
N ALA A 150 -21.85 -3.79 -2.71
CA ALA A 150 -22.06 -3.42 -4.11
C ALA A 150 -22.89 -4.47 -4.87
N ASP A 151 -22.59 -5.75 -4.68
CA ASP A 151 -23.33 -6.86 -5.29
C ASP A 151 -24.78 -6.92 -4.76
N LYS A 152 -24.99 -6.80 -3.43
CA LYS A 152 -26.32 -6.74 -2.80
C LYS A 152 -27.15 -5.54 -3.30
N ALA A 153 -26.50 -4.41 -3.56
CA ALA A 153 -27.11 -3.20 -4.13
C ALA A 153 -27.37 -3.30 -5.65
N GLY A 154 -26.82 -4.30 -6.33
CA GLY A 154 -26.99 -4.54 -7.76
C GLY A 154 -26.04 -3.75 -8.66
N ILE A 155 -24.92 -3.24 -8.13
CA ILE A 155 -23.91 -2.49 -8.88
C ILE A 155 -22.97 -3.49 -9.57
N LYS A 156 -22.97 -3.51 -10.90
CA LYS A 156 -22.26 -4.54 -11.68
C LYS A 156 -20.82 -4.21 -12.00
N LYS A 157 -20.50 -2.94 -12.23
CA LYS A 157 -19.15 -2.52 -12.64
C LYS A 157 -18.35 -2.16 -11.41
N VAL A 158 -17.14 -2.71 -11.34
CA VAL A 158 -16.23 -2.53 -10.21
C VAL A 158 -14.88 -2.05 -10.73
N ILE A 159 -14.26 -1.12 -10.02
CA ILE A 159 -12.81 -0.87 -10.05
C ILE A 159 -12.30 -1.11 -8.64
N THR A 160 -11.25 -1.92 -8.51
CA THR A 160 -10.56 -2.08 -7.23
C THR A 160 -9.56 -0.93 -7.06
N ALA A 161 -9.42 -0.41 -5.85
CA ALA A 161 -8.39 0.55 -5.49
C ALA A 161 -7.54 -0.01 -4.33
N SER A 162 -6.22 0.10 -4.40
CA SER A 162 -5.28 -0.30 -3.36
C SER A 162 -4.55 0.94 -2.86
N ALA A 163 -4.77 1.33 -1.61
CA ALA A 163 -4.02 2.43 -1.00
C ALA A 163 -2.57 2.08 -0.65
N ILE A 164 -2.17 0.81 -0.82
CA ILE A 164 -0.81 0.29 -0.61
C ILE A 164 -0.18 -0.17 -1.94
N MET A 165 1.12 -0.45 -1.93
CA MET A 165 1.80 -1.09 -3.07
C MET A 165 1.20 -2.47 -3.39
N ILE A 166 1.43 -2.97 -4.60
CA ILE A 166 0.89 -4.26 -5.05
C ILE A 166 1.41 -5.39 -4.17
N GLN A 167 0.50 -6.11 -3.53
CA GLN A 167 0.80 -7.24 -2.66
C GLN A 167 0.39 -8.57 -3.31
N PRO A 168 1.04 -9.71 -2.97
CA PRO A 168 0.71 -11.01 -3.53
C PRO A 168 -0.79 -11.41 -3.55
N PRO A 169 -1.62 -11.11 -2.52
CA PRO A 169 -3.02 -11.53 -2.54
C PRO A 169 -3.85 -10.98 -3.71
N ILE A 170 -3.63 -9.73 -4.13
CA ILE A 170 -4.37 -9.16 -5.28
C ILE A 170 -3.91 -9.78 -6.59
N LEU A 171 -2.63 -10.16 -6.69
CA LEU A 171 -2.08 -10.85 -7.86
C LEU A 171 -2.74 -12.21 -8.03
N GLU A 172 -2.79 -13.00 -6.95
CA GLU A 172 -3.44 -14.32 -6.93
C GLU A 172 -4.91 -14.25 -7.33
N GLN A 173 -5.66 -13.30 -6.75
CA GLN A 173 -7.09 -13.11 -7.03
C GLN A 173 -7.37 -12.75 -8.50
N LEU A 174 -6.42 -12.08 -9.16
CA LEU A 174 -6.52 -11.68 -10.57
C LEU A 174 -5.79 -12.65 -11.53
N GLY A 175 -5.23 -13.75 -11.02
CA GLY A 175 -4.50 -14.75 -11.82
C GLY A 175 -3.13 -14.28 -12.35
N ASN A 176 -2.55 -13.23 -11.74
CA ASN A 176 -1.20 -12.76 -12.05
C ASN A 176 -0.15 -13.62 -11.34
N PRO A 177 1.06 -13.76 -11.91
CA PRO A 177 2.13 -14.52 -11.27
C PRO A 177 2.68 -13.82 -10.03
N THR A 178 2.55 -14.47 -8.88
CA THR A 178 3.31 -14.12 -7.67
C THR A 178 4.71 -14.70 -7.78
N ASN A 179 5.73 -13.85 -7.99
CA ASN A 179 7.12 -14.28 -8.03
C ASN A 179 7.91 -13.74 -6.82
N LEU A 180 7.95 -14.56 -5.78
CA LEU A 180 8.69 -14.30 -4.54
C LEU A 180 10.22 -14.30 -4.73
N ALA A 181 10.73 -14.62 -5.92
CA ALA A 181 12.16 -14.60 -6.21
C ALA A 181 12.71 -13.21 -6.54
N PHE A 182 11.85 -12.20 -6.72
CA PHE A 182 12.26 -10.80 -6.91
C PHE A 182 11.23 -9.76 -6.46
N THR A 183 10.03 -10.18 -6.02
CA THR A 183 9.04 -9.26 -5.46
C THR A 183 8.84 -9.61 -3.98
N PRO A 184 9.29 -8.76 -3.04
CA PRO A 184 9.05 -8.99 -1.62
C PRO A 184 7.57 -8.83 -1.28
N GLY A 185 7.09 -9.58 -0.29
CA GLY A 185 5.81 -9.34 0.37
C GLY A 185 5.85 -8.14 1.33
N MET A 186 4.71 -7.86 1.97
CA MET A 186 4.48 -6.70 2.86
C MET A 186 5.56 -6.55 3.95
N ASP A 187 5.88 -7.63 4.66
CA ASP A 187 6.82 -7.66 5.78
C ASP A 187 8.03 -8.59 5.50
N ASP A 188 8.57 -8.55 4.29
CA ASP A 188 9.81 -9.29 3.97
C ASP A 188 11.05 -8.46 4.28
N ASP A 189 12.14 -9.13 4.64
CA ASP A 189 13.43 -8.55 5.06
C ASP A 189 14.40 -8.32 3.89
N HIS A 190 13.86 -8.08 2.69
CA HIS A 190 14.63 -7.90 1.47
C HIS A 190 13.91 -7.08 0.40
N GLY A 191 14.71 -6.58 -0.56
CA GLY A 191 14.21 -6.02 -1.81
C GLY A 191 14.08 -7.08 -2.91
N SER A 192 14.26 -6.65 -4.16
CA SER A 192 14.31 -7.50 -5.35
C SER A 192 15.59 -8.31 -5.49
N GLU A 193 16.69 -7.84 -4.90
CA GLU A 193 17.93 -8.61 -4.77
C GLU A 193 17.98 -9.34 -3.42
N MET A 194 18.20 -10.65 -3.47
CA MET A 194 18.17 -11.52 -2.30
C MET A 194 19.36 -12.46 -2.23
N THR A 195 19.81 -12.70 -1.00
CA THR A 195 20.62 -13.87 -0.68
C THR A 195 19.82 -15.16 -0.87
N TYR A 196 20.51 -16.30 -0.94
CA TYR A 196 19.84 -17.60 -0.97
C TYR A 196 18.94 -17.81 0.26
N TYR A 197 19.39 -17.39 1.44
CA TYR A 197 18.64 -17.53 2.70
C TYR A 197 17.34 -16.72 2.67
N GLN A 198 17.39 -15.45 2.27
CA GLN A 198 16.20 -14.60 2.11
C GLN A 198 15.20 -15.22 1.14
N ARG A 199 15.67 -15.67 -0.03
CA ARG A 199 14.80 -16.31 -1.03
C ARG A 199 14.16 -17.61 -0.52
N ALA A 200 14.91 -18.43 0.22
CA ALA A 200 14.38 -19.65 0.83
C ALA A 200 13.36 -19.33 1.94
N LYS A 201 13.65 -18.33 2.79
CA LYS A 201 12.75 -17.84 3.84
C LYS A 201 11.45 -17.31 3.23
N ALA A 202 11.52 -16.45 2.22
CA ALA A 202 10.34 -15.91 1.53
C ALA A 202 9.44 -17.02 0.96
N PHE A 203 10.05 -18.00 0.27
CA PHE A 203 9.31 -19.14 -0.29
C PHE A 203 8.62 -19.98 0.80
N LEU A 204 9.33 -20.32 1.88
CA LEU A 204 8.80 -21.18 2.95
C LEU A 204 7.77 -20.45 3.84
N MET A 205 7.96 -19.15 4.08
CA MET A 205 7.10 -18.37 4.95
C MET A 205 5.84 -17.87 4.26
N TYR A 206 5.82 -17.77 2.93
CA TYR A 206 4.67 -17.23 2.20
C TYR A 206 3.34 -17.96 2.50
N PRO A 207 3.26 -19.31 2.46
CA PRO A 207 2.02 -20.00 2.80
C PRO A 207 1.58 -19.76 4.26
N VAL A 208 2.54 -19.62 5.18
CA VAL A 208 2.28 -19.32 6.60
C VAL A 208 1.69 -17.91 6.74
N LYS A 209 2.30 -16.92 6.09
CA LYS A 209 1.81 -15.53 6.06
C LYS A 209 0.41 -15.46 5.43
N ARG A 210 0.15 -16.20 4.35
CA ARG A 210 -1.17 -16.25 3.69
C ARG A 210 -2.25 -16.85 4.61
N LEU A 211 -1.94 -17.96 5.28
CA LEU A 211 -2.85 -18.59 6.25
C LEU A 211 -3.15 -17.65 7.43
N PHE A 212 -2.12 -16.96 7.92
CA PHE A 212 -2.24 -15.98 8.99
C PHE A 212 -3.17 -14.83 8.61
N MET A 213 -2.95 -14.19 7.45
CA MET A 213 -3.82 -13.12 6.95
C MET A 213 -5.26 -13.60 6.75
N ARG A 214 -5.44 -14.80 6.19
CA ARG A 214 -6.76 -15.38 6.01
C ARG A 214 -7.50 -15.58 7.33
N THR A 215 -6.80 -16.03 8.37
CA THR A 215 -7.42 -16.43 9.65
C THR A 215 -7.65 -15.23 10.56
N LEU A 216 -6.68 -14.31 10.66
CA LEU A 216 -6.72 -13.21 11.63
C LEU A 216 -7.30 -11.92 11.05
N PHE A 217 -7.38 -11.77 9.73
CA PHE A 217 -7.86 -10.54 9.11
C PHE A 217 -9.09 -10.81 8.24
N GLU A 218 -8.92 -11.59 7.17
CA GLU A 218 -9.94 -11.76 6.12
C GLU A 218 -11.16 -12.56 6.60
N GLY A 219 -10.95 -13.59 7.42
CA GLY A 219 -11.97 -14.56 7.83
C GLY A 219 -13.17 -13.91 8.51
N TYR A 220 -12.95 -12.92 9.37
CA TYR A 220 -14.03 -12.21 10.06
C TYR A 220 -15.00 -11.50 9.11
N VAL A 221 -14.49 -10.90 8.04
CA VAL A 221 -15.31 -10.21 7.03
C VAL A 221 -16.02 -11.23 6.14
N ILE A 222 -15.32 -12.28 5.73
CA ILE A 222 -15.88 -13.37 4.91
C ILE A 222 -17.03 -14.06 5.66
N ASP A 223 -16.84 -14.39 6.94
CA ASP A 223 -17.86 -15.01 7.79
C ASP A 223 -19.11 -14.12 7.91
N ALA A 224 -18.93 -12.81 8.07
CA ALA A 224 -20.04 -11.85 8.10
C ALA A 224 -20.79 -11.82 6.76
N ILE A 225 -20.07 -11.82 5.63
CA ILE A 225 -20.67 -11.86 4.29
C ILE A 225 -21.48 -13.14 4.09
N HIS A 226 -20.91 -14.30 4.42
CA HIS A 226 -21.57 -15.59 4.24
C HIS A 226 -22.82 -15.72 5.11
N LYS A 227 -22.78 -15.17 6.32
CA LYS A 227 -23.88 -15.23 7.28
C LYS A 227 -25.02 -14.25 6.97
N PHE A 228 -24.71 -13.02 6.53
CA PHE A 228 -25.68 -11.93 6.43
C PHE A 228 -26.00 -11.48 5.00
N TYR A 229 -25.30 -12.01 3.99
CA TYR A 229 -25.62 -11.77 2.59
C TYR A 229 -25.86 -13.07 1.81
N LYS A 230 -24.80 -13.83 1.53
CA LYS A 230 -24.88 -15.00 0.65
C LYS A 230 -23.81 -16.04 1.04
N PRO A 231 -24.19 -17.27 1.43
CA PRO A 231 -23.25 -18.30 1.92
C PRO A 231 -22.15 -18.71 0.94
N ASP A 232 -22.42 -18.63 -0.36
CA ASP A 232 -21.51 -18.97 -1.46
C ASP A 232 -20.93 -17.72 -2.15
N PHE A 233 -20.93 -16.55 -1.49
CA PHE A 233 -20.30 -15.36 -2.04
C PHE A 233 -18.77 -15.55 -2.14
N ASP A 234 -18.24 -15.46 -3.36
CA ASP A 234 -16.81 -15.53 -3.62
C ASP A 234 -16.23 -14.12 -3.78
N VAL A 235 -15.53 -13.68 -2.74
CA VAL A 235 -14.84 -12.38 -2.71
C VAL A 235 -13.76 -12.29 -3.78
N ALA A 236 -13.02 -13.37 -4.03
CA ALA A 236 -11.96 -13.37 -5.03
C ALA A 236 -12.55 -13.20 -6.44
N GLU A 237 -13.67 -13.85 -6.73
CA GLU A 237 -14.42 -13.64 -7.99
C GLU A 237 -14.96 -12.21 -8.11
N ALA A 238 -15.45 -11.62 -7.02
CA ALA A 238 -15.93 -10.24 -7.02
C ALA A 238 -14.81 -9.23 -7.30
N ILE A 239 -13.61 -9.45 -6.75
CA ILE A 239 -12.41 -8.65 -7.04
C ILE A 239 -11.95 -8.89 -8.49
N ALA A 240 -11.98 -10.15 -8.96
CA ALA A 240 -11.56 -10.50 -10.32
C ALA A 240 -12.38 -9.81 -11.41
N LYS A 241 -13.67 -9.57 -11.15
CA LYS A 241 -14.58 -8.81 -12.02
C LYS A 241 -14.25 -7.32 -12.12
N SER A 242 -13.24 -6.83 -11.41
CA SER A 242 -12.79 -5.46 -11.57
C SER A 242 -12.31 -5.19 -12.99
N SER A 243 -12.78 -4.07 -13.55
CA SER A 243 -12.34 -3.57 -14.85
C SER A 243 -10.88 -3.15 -14.81
N TYR A 244 -10.49 -2.48 -13.72
CA TYR A 244 -9.13 -2.00 -13.45
C TYR A 244 -8.83 -2.07 -11.96
N VAL A 245 -7.54 -1.98 -11.64
CA VAL A 245 -6.99 -1.88 -10.28
C VAL A 245 -6.19 -0.60 -10.19
N PHE A 246 -6.67 0.37 -9.44
CA PHE A 246 -5.93 1.58 -9.10
C PHE A 246 -4.95 1.31 -7.96
N VAL A 247 -3.67 1.62 -8.14
CA VAL A 247 -2.64 1.38 -7.11
C VAL A 247 -2.02 2.71 -6.69
N ASN A 248 -1.93 2.95 -5.38
CA ASN A 248 -1.37 4.15 -4.76
C ASN A 248 0.17 4.23 -4.79
N VAL A 249 0.78 3.88 -5.92
CA VAL A 249 2.23 4.00 -6.09
C VAL A 249 2.53 4.53 -7.49
N ASP A 250 3.63 5.28 -7.60
CA ASP A 250 4.20 5.62 -8.90
C ASP A 250 4.84 4.38 -9.50
N GLU A 251 4.61 4.11 -10.78
CA GLU A 251 5.17 2.96 -11.48
C GLU A 251 6.72 2.89 -11.41
N HIS A 252 7.41 4.03 -11.25
CA HIS A 252 8.86 4.08 -11.12
C HIS A 252 9.33 3.77 -9.69
N LEU A 253 8.46 4.01 -8.71
CA LEU A 253 8.71 3.73 -7.30
C LEU A 253 8.28 2.32 -6.92
N ALA A 254 7.41 1.66 -7.67
CA ALA A 254 7.03 0.27 -7.45
C ALA A 254 8.17 -0.72 -7.75
N PHE A 255 8.13 -1.89 -7.12
CA PHE A 255 8.89 -3.04 -7.62
C PHE A 255 8.37 -3.44 -9.00
N GLN A 256 9.30 -3.69 -9.91
CA GLN A 256 8.97 -4.09 -11.28
C GLN A 256 8.59 -5.56 -11.32
N GLN A 257 7.40 -5.87 -11.83
CA GLN A 257 6.85 -7.22 -11.87
C GLN A 257 5.88 -7.39 -13.05
N PRO A 258 5.64 -8.63 -13.52
CA PRO A 258 4.66 -8.90 -14.56
C PRO A 258 3.24 -8.65 -14.05
N LEU A 259 2.52 -7.75 -14.71
CA LEU A 259 1.14 -7.40 -14.39
C LEU A 259 0.30 -7.42 -15.66
N SER A 260 -0.95 -7.87 -15.53
CA SER A 260 -1.98 -7.60 -16.54
C SER A 260 -2.26 -6.10 -16.68
N GLU A 261 -2.85 -5.73 -17.81
CA GLU A 261 -3.25 -4.37 -18.14
C GLU A 261 -4.43 -3.85 -17.29
N LYS A 262 -4.91 -4.66 -16.32
CA LYS A 262 -5.83 -4.21 -15.27
C LYS A 262 -5.16 -3.23 -14.31
N PHE A 263 -3.85 -3.35 -14.06
CA PHE A 263 -3.17 -2.52 -13.07
C PHE A 263 -2.86 -1.12 -13.61
N VAL A 264 -3.31 -0.12 -12.88
CA VAL A 264 -3.16 1.30 -13.23
C VAL A 264 -2.56 2.03 -12.05
N TYR A 265 -1.30 2.45 -12.21
CA TYR A 265 -0.56 3.24 -11.22
C TYR A 265 -1.09 4.67 -11.14
N ILE A 266 -1.58 5.05 -9.97
CA ILE A 266 -2.14 6.38 -9.67
C ILE A 266 -1.53 7.00 -8.41
N GLY A 267 -0.38 6.50 -7.93
CA GLY A 267 0.34 7.12 -6.81
C GLY A 267 0.70 8.58 -7.09
N GLY A 268 0.78 9.37 -6.02
CA GLY A 268 0.88 10.83 -6.11
C GLY A 268 -0.43 11.55 -6.39
N VAL A 269 -1.57 10.84 -6.38
CA VAL A 269 -2.88 11.46 -6.62
C VAL A 269 -3.19 12.52 -5.56
N GLY A 270 -3.26 13.77 -6.01
CA GLY A 270 -3.58 14.90 -5.15
C GLY A 270 -2.41 15.46 -4.36
N GLU A 271 -1.18 15.07 -4.69
CA GLU A 271 0.01 15.80 -4.29
C GLU A 271 0.04 17.18 -4.95
N HIS A 272 0.18 18.22 -4.13
CA HIS A 272 0.29 19.57 -4.62
C HIS A 272 1.74 19.86 -5.00
N MET A 273 2.03 19.94 -6.31
CA MET A 273 3.37 20.30 -6.80
C MET A 273 3.71 21.79 -6.64
N GLY A 274 2.71 22.63 -6.36
CA GLY A 274 2.89 24.07 -6.12
C GLY A 274 3.69 24.38 -4.85
N ARG A 275 4.33 25.56 -4.82
CA ARG A 275 5.04 26.11 -3.65
C ARG A 275 4.22 27.18 -2.94
N ASP A 276 2.90 27.18 -3.16
CA ASP A 276 2.05 28.35 -2.92
C ASP A 276 1.56 28.45 -1.46
N HIS A 277 1.95 27.50 -0.61
CA HIS A 277 1.62 27.52 0.81
C HIS A 277 2.68 28.25 1.61
N VAL A 278 2.24 29.30 2.31
CA VAL A 278 3.07 30.07 3.24
C VAL A 278 3.21 29.26 4.53
N LEU A 279 4.44 28.83 4.84
CA LEU A 279 4.76 28.20 6.12
C LEU A 279 4.41 29.15 7.27
N PRO A 280 3.90 28.65 8.40
CA PRO A 280 3.74 29.43 9.62
C PRO A 280 5.02 30.18 9.98
N GLU A 281 4.91 31.41 10.48
CA GLU A 281 6.08 32.31 10.63
C GLU A 281 7.17 31.74 11.54
N ASN A 282 6.78 31.00 12.58
CA ASN A 282 7.72 30.28 13.45
C ASN A 282 8.54 29.23 12.68
N ILE A 283 7.91 28.48 11.77
CA ILE A 283 8.56 27.47 10.93
C ILE A 283 9.42 28.16 9.86
N ASN A 284 8.87 29.17 9.20
CA ASN A 284 9.57 29.97 8.18
C ASN A 284 10.89 30.55 8.71
N LYS A 285 10.89 31.03 9.96
CA LYS A 285 12.10 31.52 10.64
C LYS A 285 13.17 30.44 10.81
N ILE A 286 12.78 29.22 11.21
CA ILE A 286 13.68 28.06 11.30
C ILE A 286 14.28 27.76 9.92
N MET A 287 13.43 27.63 8.90
CA MET A 287 13.87 27.33 7.53
C MET A 287 14.86 28.36 6.99
N LYS A 288 14.62 29.66 7.23
CA LYS A 288 15.49 30.75 6.77
C LYS A 288 16.83 30.81 7.51
N ASN A 289 16.81 30.61 8.82
CA ASN A 289 18.00 30.75 9.66
C ASN A 289 18.93 29.54 9.57
N SER A 290 18.43 28.40 9.10
CA SER A 290 19.23 27.19 9.01
C SER A 290 20.42 27.31 8.05
N LYS A 291 21.61 26.97 8.57
CA LYS A 291 22.89 27.12 7.87
C LYS A 291 23.07 26.08 6.77
N LYS A 292 22.95 24.79 7.12
CA LYS A 292 23.07 23.67 6.16
C LYS A 292 21.75 23.06 5.74
N GLY A 293 20.64 23.60 6.24
CA GLY A 293 19.30 23.14 5.90
C GLY A 293 18.68 22.34 7.04
N VAL A 294 17.42 22.01 6.84
CA VAL A 294 16.54 21.44 7.85
C VAL A 294 16.29 19.97 7.56
N VAL A 295 16.35 19.15 8.59
CA VAL A 295 15.93 17.74 8.57
C VAL A 295 14.57 17.63 9.25
N LEU A 296 13.59 17.06 8.56
CA LEU A 296 12.30 16.73 9.17
C LEU A 296 12.39 15.34 9.80
N ILE A 297 11.77 15.15 10.96
CA ILE A 297 11.60 13.84 11.60
C ILE A 297 10.11 13.68 11.91
N SER A 298 9.47 12.68 11.30
CA SER A 298 8.05 12.38 11.47
C SER A 298 7.78 10.92 11.12
N PHE A 299 7.23 10.18 12.09
CA PHE A 299 6.88 8.76 11.92
C PHE A 299 5.35 8.57 11.71
N GLY A 300 4.67 9.62 11.25
CA GLY A 300 3.23 9.58 11.00
C GLY A 300 2.40 9.83 12.26
N THR A 301 1.12 9.43 12.24
CA THR A 301 0.17 9.66 13.34
C THR A 301 0.08 8.49 14.31
N ILE A 302 0.40 7.28 13.86
CA ILE A 302 0.35 6.05 14.67
C ILE A 302 1.62 5.91 15.50
N ALA A 303 2.80 6.01 14.88
CA ALA A 303 4.08 5.94 15.58
C ALA A 303 4.46 7.31 16.16
N GLN A 304 3.88 7.66 17.30
CA GLN A 304 4.15 8.92 17.97
C GLN A 304 5.57 8.93 18.57
N SER A 305 6.35 9.99 18.35
CA SER A 305 7.77 10.01 18.71
C SER A 305 8.00 10.01 20.22
N TYR A 306 7.06 10.53 21.01
CA TYR A 306 7.21 10.55 22.47
C TYR A 306 7.17 9.15 23.12
N LEU A 307 6.64 8.16 22.40
CA LEU A 307 6.55 6.77 22.83
C LEU A 307 7.83 5.95 22.55
N LEU A 308 8.82 6.54 21.88
CA LEU A 308 10.17 5.96 21.76
C LEU A 308 10.72 5.63 23.15
N SER A 309 11.55 4.58 23.23
CA SER A 309 12.26 4.29 24.48
C SER A 309 13.17 5.45 24.86
N GLU A 310 13.45 5.61 26.15
CA GLU A 310 14.37 6.65 26.61
C GLU A 310 15.77 6.48 25.99
N GLU A 311 16.21 5.24 25.81
CA GLU A 311 17.45 4.91 25.10
C GLU A 311 17.45 5.48 23.67
N THR A 312 16.44 5.15 22.86
CA THR A 312 16.36 5.65 21.48
C THR A 312 16.20 7.17 21.42
N LYS A 313 15.52 7.80 22.39
CA LYS A 313 15.48 9.27 22.49
C LYS A 313 16.88 9.85 22.72
N GLN A 314 17.71 9.22 23.55
CA GLN A 314 19.11 9.64 23.74
C GLN A 314 19.94 9.46 22.48
N GLU A 315 19.73 8.38 21.72
CA GLU A 315 20.40 8.17 20.43
C GLU A 315 20.10 9.33 19.46
N PHE A 316 18.84 9.76 19.35
CA PHE A 316 18.47 10.95 18.55
C PHE A 316 19.12 12.24 19.06
N ILE A 317 19.14 12.46 20.38
CA ILE A 317 19.81 13.63 20.99
C ILE A 317 21.28 13.68 20.60
N GLU A 318 21.96 12.53 20.64
CA GLU A 318 23.37 12.43 20.26
C GLU A 318 23.60 12.67 18.76
N VAL A 319 22.67 12.25 17.91
CA VAL A 319 22.66 12.59 16.48
C VAL A 319 22.50 14.11 16.31
N PHE A 320 21.56 14.76 16.99
CA PHE A 320 21.36 16.21 16.86
C PHE A 320 22.61 17.02 17.24
N LYS A 321 23.34 16.58 18.27
CA LYS A 321 24.62 17.18 18.67
C LYS A 321 25.72 16.97 17.63
N ALA A 322 25.71 15.84 16.92
CA ALA A 322 26.69 15.51 15.89
C ALA A 322 26.51 16.33 14.60
N PHE A 323 25.34 16.93 14.38
CA PHE A 323 25.03 17.78 13.22
C PHE A 323 24.61 19.20 13.64
N PRO A 324 25.47 19.97 14.35
CA PRO A 324 25.11 21.27 14.91
C PRO A 324 24.85 22.35 13.85
N GLU A 325 25.25 22.11 12.59
CA GLU A 325 25.01 23.03 11.47
C GLU A 325 23.67 22.82 10.74
N HIS A 326 22.93 21.77 11.09
CA HIS A 326 21.57 21.50 10.61
C HIS A 326 20.55 21.78 11.71
N ASP A 327 19.36 22.23 11.31
CA ASP A 327 18.20 22.30 12.21
C ASP A 327 17.32 21.07 12.03
N PHE A 328 16.73 20.60 13.12
CA PHE A 328 15.84 19.45 13.16
C PHE A 328 14.43 19.90 13.53
N ILE A 329 13.46 19.65 12.66
CA ILE A 329 12.05 19.75 13.03
C ILE A 329 11.60 18.35 13.41
N TRP A 330 11.36 18.13 14.70
CA TRP A 330 10.96 16.82 15.22
C TRP A 330 9.47 16.84 15.58
N LYS A 331 8.67 16.07 14.84
CA LYS A 331 7.26 15.87 15.19
C LYS A 331 7.18 15.06 16.49
N TYR A 332 6.79 15.72 17.57
CA TYR A 332 6.81 15.19 18.93
C TYR A 332 5.55 15.65 19.67
N GLU A 333 4.75 14.71 20.14
CA GLU A 333 3.34 14.95 20.46
C GLU A 333 3.09 15.54 21.85
N VAL A 334 4.08 15.52 22.75
CA VAL A 334 3.99 16.02 24.13
C VAL A 334 4.99 17.15 24.40
N ASP A 335 4.69 17.98 25.38
CA ASP A 335 5.62 19.02 25.86
C ASP A 335 6.39 18.46 27.07
N ASP A 336 7.66 18.14 26.86
CA ASP A 336 8.61 17.71 27.90
C ASP A 336 10.00 18.36 27.69
N ASP A 337 10.96 18.03 28.55
CA ASP A 337 12.30 18.65 28.51
C ASP A 337 13.28 17.94 27.54
N ILE A 338 12.84 16.91 26.81
CA ILE A 338 13.69 16.20 25.83
C ILE A 338 14.18 17.19 24.77
N ALA A 339 15.51 17.20 24.55
CA ALA A 339 16.22 18.11 23.64
C ALA A 339 16.02 19.61 23.91
N ALA A 340 15.45 20.03 25.06
CA ALA A 340 15.18 21.44 25.36
C ALA A 340 16.46 22.32 25.44
N ASN A 341 17.60 21.70 25.72
CA ASN A 341 18.92 22.35 25.75
C ASN A 341 19.60 22.46 24.37
N LEU A 342 19.01 21.91 23.30
CA LEU A 342 19.56 21.92 21.96
C LEU A 342 18.91 23.01 21.11
N SER A 343 19.67 24.06 20.79
CA SER A 343 19.17 25.19 19.99
C SER A 343 18.83 24.86 18.54
N ASN A 344 19.30 23.72 18.04
CA ASN A 344 19.07 23.25 16.67
C ASN A 344 17.93 22.22 16.56
N VAL A 345 17.17 21.98 17.64
CA VAL A 345 16.06 21.03 17.66
C VAL A 345 14.77 21.76 17.98
N HIS A 346 13.77 21.59 17.13
CA HIS A 346 12.48 22.27 17.20
C HIS A 346 11.37 21.22 17.26
N LYS A 347 10.89 20.91 18.47
CA LYS A 347 9.78 19.98 18.69
C LYS A 347 8.45 20.61 18.28
N MET A 348 7.62 19.86 17.57
CA MET A 348 6.31 20.32 17.12
C MET A 348 5.28 19.19 17.21
N LYS A 349 4.11 19.43 17.80
CA LYS A 349 3.02 18.43 17.86
C LYS A 349 2.45 18.09 16.48
N TRP A 350 2.48 19.07 15.58
CA TRP A 350 2.00 18.95 14.21
C TRP A 350 2.91 19.72 13.25
N THR A 351 3.14 19.15 12.07
CA THR A 351 3.97 19.76 11.03
C THR A 351 3.18 19.88 9.72
N PRO A 352 3.32 20.99 8.97
CA PRO A 352 2.82 21.07 7.59
C PRO A 352 3.77 20.27 6.67
N GLN A 353 3.75 18.94 6.80
CA GLN A 353 4.73 18.04 6.18
C GLN A 353 4.91 18.27 4.67
N SER A 354 3.82 18.34 3.91
CA SER A 354 3.87 18.54 2.46
C SER A 354 4.56 19.87 2.09
N ASP A 355 4.29 20.95 2.83
CA ASP A 355 4.88 22.27 2.61
C ASP A 355 6.36 22.30 3.00
N LEU A 356 6.73 21.61 4.09
CA LEU A 356 8.12 21.42 4.50
C LEU A 356 8.90 20.64 3.44
N LEU A 357 8.36 19.54 2.93
CA LEU A 357 8.97 18.72 1.87
C LEU A 357 9.15 19.53 0.58
N ALA A 358 8.22 20.43 0.26
CA ALA A 358 8.33 21.35 -0.88
C ALA A 358 9.36 22.47 -0.69
N HIS A 359 9.81 22.74 0.54
CA HIS A 359 10.68 23.86 0.83
C HIS A 359 12.15 23.57 0.42
N PRO A 360 12.85 24.51 -0.24
CA PRO A 360 14.22 24.29 -0.72
C PRO A 360 15.23 24.07 0.40
N LYS A 361 14.99 24.63 1.60
CA LYS A 361 15.85 24.43 2.78
C LYS A 361 15.66 23.10 3.48
N LEU A 362 14.60 22.33 3.19
CA LEU A 362 14.52 20.96 3.70
C LEU A 362 15.47 20.08 2.88
N VAL A 363 16.40 19.40 3.54
CA VAL A 363 17.45 18.62 2.87
C VAL A 363 17.34 17.12 3.07
N ALA A 364 16.67 16.68 4.14
CA ALA A 364 16.41 15.27 4.37
C ALA A 364 15.13 15.10 5.20
N PHE A 365 14.59 13.88 5.16
CA PHE A 365 13.47 13.46 5.98
C PHE A 365 13.81 12.14 6.68
N ILE A 366 13.52 12.01 7.97
CA ILE A 366 13.58 10.75 8.70
C ILE A 366 12.14 10.32 8.97
N THR A 367 11.76 9.16 8.45
CA THR A 367 10.38 8.69 8.43
C THR A 367 10.27 7.20 8.65
N HIS A 368 9.09 6.75 9.08
CA HIS A 368 8.73 5.34 9.18
C HIS A 368 8.52 4.62 7.84
N GLY A 369 8.58 5.34 6.71
CA GLY A 369 8.45 4.73 5.39
C GLY A 369 7.03 4.54 4.86
N GLY A 370 5.99 4.98 5.57
CA GLY A 370 4.62 4.83 5.07
C GLY A 370 4.41 5.45 3.67
N LEU A 371 3.74 4.69 2.79
CA LEU A 371 3.61 4.95 1.35
C LEU A 371 3.31 6.40 0.96
N ASN A 372 2.33 7.04 1.61
CA ASN A 372 1.97 8.43 1.30
C ASN A 372 3.12 9.40 1.59
N SER A 373 3.79 9.26 2.73
CA SER A 373 4.92 10.12 3.10
C SER A 373 6.11 9.87 2.18
N MET A 374 6.35 8.61 1.83
CA MET A 374 7.37 8.24 0.85
C MET A 374 7.08 8.84 -0.54
N SER A 375 5.85 8.71 -1.02
CA SER A 375 5.42 9.24 -2.33
C SER A 375 5.59 10.75 -2.39
N GLU A 376 5.10 11.48 -1.37
CA GLU A 376 5.28 12.93 -1.26
C GLU A 376 6.76 13.32 -1.31
N THR A 377 7.59 12.60 -0.56
CA THR A 377 9.03 12.87 -0.46
C THR A 377 9.75 12.64 -1.79
N ALA A 378 9.41 11.55 -2.49
CA ALA A 378 9.95 11.22 -3.80
C ALA A 378 9.57 12.28 -4.86
N HIS A 379 8.31 12.69 -4.92
CA HIS A 379 7.86 13.75 -5.84
C HIS A 379 8.47 15.12 -5.55
N LYS A 380 8.82 15.41 -4.28
CA LYS A 380 9.53 16.64 -3.90
C LYS A 380 11.04 16.56 -4.07
N GLY A 381 11.57 15.40 -4.47
CA GLY A 381 12.99 15.19 -4.75
C GLY A 381 13.86 15.36 -3.52
N LYS A 382 13.39 14.88 -2.37
CA LYS A 382 14.15 14.84 -1.12
C LYS A 382 14.59 13.41 -0.85
N PRO A 383 15.86 13.14 -0.48
CA PRO A 383 16.24 11.84 0.02
C PRO A 383 15.85 11.69 1.49
N PHE A 384 15.76 10.46 1.98
CA PHE A 384 15.23 10.20 3.32
C PHE A 384 15.86 8.98 4.01
N VAL A 385 15.83 8.97 5.34
CA VAL A 385 16.12 7.79 6.14
C VAL A 385 14.79 7.11 6.45
N CYS A 386 14.70 5.82 6.17
CA CYS A 386 13.49 5.01 6.30
C CYS A 386 13.63 4.03 7.46
N ILE A 387 12.72 4.07 8.42
CA ILE A 387 12.75 3.22 9.63
C ILE A 387 11.42 2.47 9.72
N PRO A 388 11.26 1.34 9.00
CA PRO A 388 9.99 0.63 8.94
C PRO A 388 9.63 0.05 10.31
N LEU A 389 8.34 0.11 10.64
CA LEU A 389 7.84 -0.26 11.97
C LEU A 389 6.86 -1.44 11.93
N PHE A 390 5.97 -1.47 10.93
CA PHE A 390 4.93 -2.50 10.75
C PHE A 390 4.29 -2.41 9.36
N GLY A 391 3.61 -3.47 8.94
CA GLY A 391 2.83 -3.50 7.70
C GLY A 391 3.70 -3.29 6.45
N ASP A 392 3.18 -2.58 5.46
CA ASP A 392 3.83 -2.39 4.15
C ASP A 392 5.11 -1.54 4.17
N GLN A 393 5.48 -0.98 5.34
CA GLN A 393 6.62 -0.07 5.46
C GLN A 393 7.95 -0.72 5.08
N ASN A 394 8.16 -2.01 5.39
CA ASN A 394 9.38 -2.72 4.99
C ASN A 394 9.50 -2.79 3.47
N HIS A 395 8.43 -3.27 2.81
CA HIS A 395 8.33 -3.31 1.35
C HIS A 395 8.59 -1.92 0.72
N ASP A 396 7.95 -0.89 1.26
CA ASP A 396 8.09 0.49 0.80
C ASP A 396 9.53 1.02 0.93
N CYS A 397 10.14 0.83 2.11
CA CYS A 397 11.51 1.27 2.39
C CYS A 397 12.54 0.57 1.48
N PHE A 398 12.42 -0.76 1.29
CA PHE A 398 13.29 -1.48 0.37
C PHE A 398 13.16 -0.97 -1.04
N SER A 399 11.93 -0.69 -1.48
CA SER A 399 11.71 -0.12 -2.79
C SER A 399 12.47 1.21 -2.91
N ALA A 400 12.25 2.17 -2.01
CA ALA A 400 12.94 3.46 -2.08
C ALA A 400 14.48 3.35 -2.04
N GLN A 401 15.02 2.42 -1.25
CA GLN A 401 16.45 2.19 -1.14
C GLN A 401 17.07 1.75 -2.48
N GLU A 402 16.46 0.80 -3.18
CA GLU A 402 16.94 0.35 -4.50
C GLU A 402 16.93 1.46 -5.55
N LYS A 403 16.02 2.43 -5.42
CA LYS A 403 15.93 3.57 -6.33
C LYS A 403 16.94 4.67 -5.94
N GLY A 404 17.72 4.47 -4.88
CA GLY A 404 18.71 5.42 -4.37
C GLY A 404 18.10 6.66 -3.74
N LEU A 405 16.86 6.55 -3.23
CA LEU A 405 16.13 7.66 -2.61
C LEU A 405 16.26 7.63 -1.10
N ALA A 406 16.50 6.44 -0.53
CA ALA A 406 16.53 6.24 0.90
C ALA A 406 17.69 5.39 1.39
N VAL A 407 18.01 5.56 2.67
CA VAL A 407 18.78 4.59 3.45
C VAL A 407 17.84 4.00 4.49
N MET A 408 17.69 2.68 4.49
CA MET A 408 16.86 1.97 5.46
C MET A 408 17.66 1.65 6.72
N ILE A 409 17.03 1.78 7.89
CA ILE A 409 17.55 1.33 9.18
C ILE A 409 16.45 0.51 9.83
N GLU A 410 16.77 -0.71 10.26
CA GLU A 410 15.83 -1.53 11.02
C GLU A 410 15.54 -0.89 12.38
N LYS A 411 14.32 -1.07 12.90
CA LYS A 411 13.90 -0.49 14.19
C LYS A 411 14.84 -0.88 15.35
N SER A 412 15.34 -2.11 15.34
CA SER A 412 16.31 -2.67 16.30
C SER A 412 17.70 -2.03 16.22
N GLU A 413 18.01 -1.33 15.12
CA GLU A 413 19.33 -0.78 14.82
C GLU A 413 19.40 0.74 14.92
N MET A 414 18.45 1.37 15.62
CA MET A 414 18.34 2.83 15.80
C MET A 414 19.38 3.40 16.79
N THR A 415 20.65 3.06 16.63
CA THR A 415 21.77 3.62 17.37
C THR A 415 22.21 4.97 16.77
N LYS A 416 22.87 5.81 17.56
CA LYS A 416 23.48 7.05 17.12
C LYS A 416 24.38 6.82 15.91
N GLU A 417 25.21 5.80 15.94
CA GLU A 417 26.16 5.50 14.85
C GLU A 417 25.43 5.25 13.54
N ASN A 418 24.40 4.41 13.56
CA ASN A 418 23.62 4.06 12.38
C ASN A 418 22.77 5.22 11.88
N LEU A 419 22.08 5.93 12.77
CA LEU A 419 21.28 7.11 12.44
C LEU A 419 22.15 8.23 11.84
N ALA A 420 23.30 8.52 12.47
CA ALA A 420 24.23 9.53 11.96
C ALA A 420 24.86 9.11 10.64
N HIS A 421 25.19 7.83 10.46
CA HIS A 421 25.73 7.31 9.22
C HIS A 421 24.73 7.43 8.06
N ALA A 422 23.49 6.96 8.27
CA ALA A 422 22.43 7.07 7.28
C ALA A 422 22.11 8.52 6.92
N LEU A 423 22.02 9.41 7.93
CA LEU A 423 21.80 10.84 7.71
C LEU A 423 22.94 11.45 6.88
N LYS A 424 24.19 11.11 7.21
CA LYS A 424 25.36 11.57 6.45
C LYS A 424 25.32 11.09 4.99
N ILE A 425 24.85 9.87 4.72
CA ILE A 425 24.70 9.33 3.36
C ILE A 425 23.65 10.12 2.59
N VAL A 426 22.44 10.29 3.12
CA VAL A 426 21.35 10.97 2.39
C VAL A 426 21.63 12.46 2.17
N LEU A 427 22.47 13.07 3.00
CA LEU A 427 22.96 14.45 2.82
C LEU A 427 24.07 14.58 1.75
N GLN A 428 24.59 13.48 1.20
CA GLN A 428 25.58 13.53 0.12
C GLN A 428 24.96 14.08 -1.17
N GLU A 429 25.78 14.78 -1.95
CA GLU A 429 25.37 15.38 -3.23
C GLU A 429 24.82 14.32 -4.21
N SER A 430 25.34 13.09 -4.18
CA SER A 430 24.86 11.97 -4.98
C SER A 430 23.40 11.63 -4.70
N TYR A 431 23.01 11.48 -3.42
CA TYR A 431 21.63 11.21 -3.02
C TYR A 431 20.70 12.39 -3.33
N GLN A 432 21.15 13.63 -3.07
CA GLN A 432 20.38 14.83 -3.38
C GLN A 432 20.10 14.97 -4.88
N LYS A 433 21.11 14.73 -5.73
CA LYS A 433 20.96 14.73 -7.20
C LYS A 433 20.04 13.60 -7.65
N ARG A 434 20.23 12.39 -7.13
CA ARG A 434 19.41 11.22 -7.48
C ARG A 434 17.93 11.46 -7.15
N ALA A 435 17.62 11.96 -5.96
CA ALA A 435 16.25 12.27 -5.56
C ALA A 435 15.61 13.34 -6.46
N LEU A 436 16.36 14.40 -6.81
CA LEU A 436 15.88 15.43 -7.71
C LEU A 436 15.66 14.92 -9.15
N GLU A 437 16.55 14.08 -9.66
CA GLU A 437 16.39 13.44 -10.97
C GLU A 437 15.17 12.52 -11.00
N PHE A 438 14.99 11.73 -9.95
CA PHE A 438 13.84 10.85 -9.82
C PHE A 438 12.52 11.62 -9.75
N ALA A 439 12.46 12.71 -8.97
CA ALA A 439 11.31 13.60 -8.93
C ALA A 439 10.97 14.19 -10.31
N LYS A 440 11.99 14.60 -11.08
CA LYS A 440 11.80 15.08 -12.46
C LYS A 440 11.25 13.98 -13.36
N MET A 441 11.70 12.74 -13.20
CA MET A 441 11.19 11.60 -13.97
C MET A 441 9.70 11.36 -13.67
N MET A 442 9.31 11.35 -12.39
CA MET A 442 7.90 11.19 -11.97
C MET A 442 7.02 12.36 -12.46
N ALA A 443 7.51 13.60 -12.38
CA ALA A 443 6.75 14.78 -12.79
C ALA A 443 6.51 14.84 -14.30
N ASN A 444 7.46 14.35 -15.12
CA ASN A 444 7.41 14.46 -16.58
C ASN A 444 6.86 13.20 -17.29
N LYS A 445 6.10 12.36 -16.56
CA LYS A 445 5.43 11.19 -17.15
C LYS A 445 4.38 11.62 -18.17
N PRO A 446 4.14 10.81 -19.24
CA PRO A 446 3.22 11.16 -20.31
C PRO A 446 1.76 11.27 -19.83
N PHE A 447 1.38 10.49 -18.83
CA PHE A 447 0.02 10.48 -18.26
C PHE A 447 0.11 10.68 -16.77
N GLN A 448 -0.53 11.75 -16.28
CA GLN A 448 -0.56 12.06 -14.86
C GLN A 448 -1.62 11.21 -14.14
N PRO A 449 -1.49 10.99 -12.82
CA PRO A 449 -2.45 10.17 -12.06
C PRO A 449 -3.92 10.59 -12.24
N LYS A 450 -4.20 11.90 -12.26
CA LYS A 450 -5.56 12.42 -12.48
C LYS A 450 -6.12 12.01 -13.84
N ASP A 451 -5.32 12.15 -14.91
CA ASP A 451 -5.74 11.80 -16.26
C ASP A 451 -5.98 10.29 -16.42
N ARG A 452 -5.14 9.47 -15.76
CA ARG A 452 -5.33 8.02 -15.70
C ARG A 452 -6.67 7.67 -15.04
N ILE A 453 -6.94 8.19 -13.85
CA ILE A 453 -8.20 7.94 -13.13
C ILE A 453 -9.39 8.26 -14.04
N ILE A 454 -9.42 9.46 -14.61
CA ILE A 454 -10.53 9.92 -15.46
C ILE A 454 -10.66 9.05 -16.71
N GLY A 455 -9.55 8.76 -17.40
CA GLY A 455 -9.53 7.98 -18.64
C GLY A 455 -9.99 6.54 -18.44
N PHE A 456 -9.46 5.86 -17.42
CA PHE A 456 -9.80 4.46 -17.11
C PHE A 456 -11.23 4.32 -16.58
N VAL A 457 -11.70 5.25 -15.73
CA VAL A 457 -13.11 5.29 -15.31
C VAL A 457 -14.03 5.51 -16.51
N LYS A 458 -13.73 6.48 -17.37
CA LYS A 458 -14.53 6.72 -18.59
C LYS A 458 -14.59 5.49 -19.48
N HIS A 459 -13.48 4.78 -19.61
CA HIS A 459 -13.42 3.55 -20.38
C HIS A 459 -14.28 2.43 -19.77
N ALA A 460 -14.16 2.19 -18.46
CA ALA A 460 -14.94 1.18 -17.73
C ALA A 460 -16.46 1.50 -17.72
N LEU A 461 -16.83 2.78 -17.62
CA LEU A 461 -18.24 3.20 -17.73
C LEU A 461 -18.81 2.89 -19.12
N LYS A 462 -18.02 3.05 -20.17
CA LYS A 462 -18.46 2.82 -21.56
C LYS A 462 -18.40 1.35 -22.00
N HIS A 463 -17.44 0.58 -21.49
CA HIS A 463 -17.13 -0.77 -21.95
C HIS A 463 -17.00 -1.73 -20.79
N ASP A 464 -17.51 -2.96 -20.95
CA ASP A 464 -17.22 -4.04 -20.02
C ASP A 464 -15.90 -4.70 -20.43
N VAL A 465 -14.83 -4.37 -19.69
CA VAL A 465 -13.48 -4.88 -19.92
C VAL A 465 -13.04 -5.92 -18.89
N SER A 466 -13.91 -6.20 -17.91
CA SER A 466 -13.60 -7.06 -16.77
C SER A 466 -13.07 -8.43 -17.22
N THR A 467 -13.72 -9.04 -18.22
CA THR A 467 -13.35 -10.34 -18.81
C THR A 467 -12.32 -10.25 -19.92
N ALA A 468 -12.20 -9.10 -20.59
CA ALA A 468 -11.27 -8.90 -21.71
C ALA A 468 -9.81 -8.85 -21.25
N LEU A 469 -9.57 -8.45 -20.01
CA LEU A 469 -8.24 -8.35 -19.39
C LEU A 469 -7.99 -9.45 -18.34
N ASP A 470 -8.87 -10.46 -18.26
CA ASP A 470 -8.71 -11.58 -17.33
C ASP A 470 -7.58 -12.51 -17.79
N LEU A 471 -6.69 -12.85 -16.85
CA LEU A 471 -5.63 -13.82 -17.12
C LEU A 471 -6.18 -15.26 -17.03
N PRO A 472 -5.86 -16.14 -18.01
CA PRO A 472 -6.26 -17.55 -17.94
C PRO A 472 -5.72 -18.28 -16.71
N GLY A 473 -4.63 -17.80 -16.12
CA GLY A 473 -4.03 -18.36 -14.91
C GLY A 473 -5.00 -18.48 -13.74
N ARG A 474 -6.02 -17.60 -13.68
CA ARG A 474 -7.09 -17.63 -12.67
C ARG A 474 -7.93 -18.92 -12.69
N GLN A 475 -8.04 -19.56 -13.85
CA GLN A 475 -8.82 -20.78 -14.04
C GLN A 475 -7.99 -22.05 -13.76
N LEU A 476 -6.70 -21.91 -13.47
CA LEU A 476 -5.81 -23.01 -13.15
C LEU A 476 -5.78 -23.24 -11.64
N ASN A 477 -5.79 -24.51 -11.22
CA ASN A 477 -5.45 -24.85 -9.85
C ASN A 477 -3.92 -24.80 -9.65
N ILE A 478 -3.46 -24.85 -8.38
CA ILE A 478 -2.04 -24.79 -8.02
C ILE A 478 -1.20 -25.88 -8.73
N ILE A 479 -1.77 -27.06 -8.95
CA ILE A 479 -1.06 -28.19 -9.59
C ILE A 479 -0.75 -27.84 -11.05
N GLN A 480 -1.75 -27.35 -11.79
CA GLN A 480 -1.62 -26.95 -13.19
C GLN A 480 -0.74 -25.71 -13.34
N TYR A 481 -0.97 -24.71 -12.48
CA TYR A 481 -0.27 -23.42 -12.53
C TYR A 481 1.26 -23.57 -12.39
N TYR A 482 1.70 -24.45 -11.50
CA TYR A 482 3.13 -24.73 -11.27
C TYR A 482 3.64 -25.96 -12.05
N PHE A 483 2.87 -26.49 -13.01
CA PHE A 483 3.23 -27.68 -13.79
C PHE A 483 3.58 -28.90 -12.95
N ILE A 484 3.02 -29.03 -11.75
CA ILE A 484 3.31 -30.16 -10.85
C ILE A 484 2.82 -31.48 -11.48
N ASP A 485 1.69 -31.44 -12.17
CA ASP A 485 1.12 -32.55 -12.95
C ASP A 485 2.00 -32.98 -14.14
N VAL A 486 2.93 -32.13 -14.59
CA VAL A 486 3.90 -32.44 -15.66
C VAL A 486 5.26 -32.84 -15.09
N ILE A 487 5.78 -32.07 -14.13
CA ILE A 487 7.12 -32.27 -13.55
C ILE A 487 7.20 -33.59 -12.78
N VAL A 488 6.19 -33.90 -11.95
CA VAL A 488 6.21 -35.10 -11.11
C VAL A 488 6.29 -36.39 -11.94
N PRO A 489 5.46 -36.60 -12.98
CA PRO A 489 5.60 -37.76 -13.86
C PRO A 489 6.97 -37.84 -14.56
N ILE A 490 7.53 -36.71 -15.02
CA ILE A 490 8.86 -36.68 -15.65
C ILE A 490 9.95 -37.14 -14.67
N VAL A 491 9.93 -36.64 -13.44
CA VAL A 491 10.90 -37.03 -12.40
C VAL A 491 10.77 -38.51 -12.05
N ILE A 492 9.54 -39.03 -11.95
CA ILE A 492 9.29 -40.45 -11.70
C ILE A 492 9.86 -41.32 -12.84
N ILE A 493 9.59 -40.97 -14.10
CA ILE A 493 10.13 -41.69 -15.27
C ILE A 493 11.66 -41.67 -15.28
N ALA A 494 12.27 -40.51 -15.02
CA ALA A 494 13.72 -40.38 -14.93
C ALA A 494 14.30 -41.23 -13.79
N ALA A 495 13.66 -41.26 -12.63
CA ALA A 495 14.07 -42.09 -11.50
C ALA A 495 13.97 -43.60 -11.81
N ILE A 496 12.88 -44.04 -12.47
CA ILE A 496 12.71 -45.42 -12.93
C ILE A 496 13.79 -45.80 -13.94
N PHE A 497 14.12 -44.92 -14.88
CA PHE A 497 15.19 -45.12 -15.85
C PHE A 497 16.55 -45.26 -15.17
N MET A 498 16.92 -44.32 -14.29
CA MET A 498 18.18 -44.36 -13.54
C MET A 498 18.30 -45.63 -12.68
N TYR A 499 17.22 -46.01 -11.99
CA TYR A 499 17.18 -47.22 -11.19
C TYR A 499 17.36 -48.47 -12.06
N SER A 500 16.64 -48.56 -13.18
CA SER A 500 16.75 -49.67 -14.14
C SER A 500 18.16 -49.78 -14.72
N SER A 501 18.77 -48.66 -15.12
CA SER A 501 20.15 -48.62 -15.60
C SER A 501 21.16 -49.06 -14.53
N TYR A 502 21.00 -48.61 -13.29
CA TYR A 502 21.82 -49.06 -12.16
C TYR A 502 21.71 -50.57 -11.92
N ARG A 503 20.48 -51.12 -11.93
CA ARG A 503 20.23 -52.56 -11.75
C ARG A 503 20.85 -53.38 -12.87
N THR A 504 20.72 -52.94 -14.12
CA THR A 504 21.33 -53.59 -15.28
C THR A 504 22.85 -53.54 -15.19
N ALA A 505 23.46 -52.38 -14.89
CA ALA A 505 24.90 -52.26 -14.71
C ALA A 505 25.43 -53.17 -13.59
N LYS A 506 24.73 -53.23 -12.45
CA LYS A 506 25.07 -54.16 -11.36
C LYS A 506 24.98 -55.61 -11.80
N ALA A 507 23.94 -56.00 -12.53
CA ALA A 507 23.78 -57.36 -13.06
C ALA A 507 24.93 -57.71 -14.03
N VAL A 508 25.29 -56.80 -14.93
CA VAL A 508 26.43 -56.97 -15.85
C VAL A 508 27.75 -57.13 -15.07
N VAL A 509 28.01 -56.29 -14.07
CA VAL A 509 29.23 -56.42 -13.24
C VAL A 509 29.28 -57.74 -12.50
N VAL A 510 28.17 -58.20 -11.92
CA VAL A 510 28.09 -59.51 -11.25
C VAL A 510 28.36 -60.63 -12.25
N TYR A 511 27.74 -60.58 -13.44
CA TYR A 511 27.94 -61.55 -14.50
C TYR A 511 29.40 -61.61 -14.97
N LEU A 512 30.01 -60.45 -15.25
CA LEU A 512 31.42 -60.36 -15.65
C LEU A 512 32.37 -60.90 -14.56
N ARG A 513 32.08 -60.64 -13.27
CA ARG A 513 32.84 -61.20 -12.14
C ARG A 513 32.70 -62.71 -12.03
N SER A 514 31.50 -63.27 -12.24
CA SER A 514 31.32 -64.73 -12.27
C SER A 514 32.06 -65.37 -13.44
N PHE A 515 32.03 -64.75 -14.62
CA PHE A 515 32.73 -65.27 -15.80
C PHE A 515 34.26 -65.24 -15.61
N ALA A 516 34.79 -64.18 -14.98
CA ALA A 516 36.21 -64.09 -14.64
C ALA A 516 36.65 -65.16 -13.64
N LYS A 517 35.80 -65.54 -12.67
CA LYS A 517 36.08 -66.64 -11.73
C LYS A 517 36.14 -67.99 -12.44
N VAL A 518 35.17 -68.29 -13.30
CA VAL A 518 35.12 -69.57 -14.05
C VAL A 518 36.33 -69.74 -14.98
N LYS A 519 36.94 -68.64 -15.47
CA LYS A 519 38.13 -68.70 -16.32
C LYS A 519 39.46 -68.83 -15.53
N ALA A 520 39.43 -68.66 -14.21
CA ALA A 520 40.60 -68.74 -13.34
C ALA A 520 40.73 -70.10 -12.62
N GLU A 521 39.66 -70.91 -12.64
CA GLU A 521 39.65 -72.34 -12.31
C GLU A 521 39.95 -73.15 -13.58
#